data_AF-A0A952WU80-F1
#
_entry.id   AF-A0A952WU80-F1
#
_cell.length_a   1.000
_cell.length_b   1.000
_cell.length_c   1.000
_cell.angle_alpha   90.00
_cell.angle_beta   90.00
_cell.angle_gamma   90.00
#
_symmetry.space_group_name_H-M   'P 1'
#
loop_
_entity.id
_entity.type
_entity.pdbx_description
1 polymer ?
#
loop_
_entity_poly.entity_id
_entity_poly.type
_entity_poly.pdbx_seq_one_letter_code
_entity_poly.pdbx_strand_id
1 'polypeptide(L)'
;MIRTNKLAAIVAAAAMLGLNSAASANQPTLGGPMVHLEVGFDGSTLSVHKSSAAALVLRAYPGVQYDPPADVLNETMYNGQYGWMIMGTWTAPEGASLWIESLDATPGLNVYAARMSATPYAPIFGTADTGPAIQWNGLMAHNWYSTTTQGRYQARYRIYFGDGPGLPWTDFGAAEVRLDWTTGLPCAADFDGSGDIAVGDIFAFLEAWFAGDSRADLSGSPGNDVADIFQFLTLWFGGCA
;
A
#
# COMPACT_ATOMS: atom_id res chain seq x y z
N MET A 1 -40.35 -5.66 -77.82
CA MET A 1 -40.34 -7.14 -77.82
C MET A 1 -39.22 -7.61 -76.90
N ILE A 2 -39.53 -8.55 -76.01
CA ILE A 2 -38.64 -9.36 -75.15
C ILE A 2 -38.07 -8.70 -73.89
N ARG A 3 -38.53 -9.26 -72.77
CA ARG A 3 -38.17 -9.05 -71.37
C ARG A 3 -36.77 -9.59 -71.06
N THR A 4 -36.11 -9.05 -70.05
CA THR A 4 -35.16 -9.82 -69.23
C THR A 4 -35.36 -9.53 -67.75
N ASN A 5 -35.76 -10.56 -67.02
CA ASN A 5 -35.79 -10.65 -65.56
C ASN A 5 -34.36 -10.53 -65.00
N LYS A 6 -34.18 -9.79 -63.91
CA LYS A 6 -33.14 -10.10 -62.93
C LYS A 6 -33.75 -10.12 -61.53
N LEU A 7 -33.82 -11.34 -60.99
CA LEU A 7 -34.11 -11.61 -59.60
C LEU A 7 -32.93 -11.18 -58.71
N ALA A 8 -33.31 -10.63 -57.56
CA ALA A 8 -32.69 -10.54 -56.24
C ALA A 8 -31.22 -10.97 -56.03
N ALA A 9 -30.48 -10.12 -55.32
CA ALA A 9 -29.58 -10.53 -54.25
C ALA A 9 -29.60 -9.46 -53.15
N ILE A 10 -30.29 -9.73 -52.04
CA ILE A 10 -30.17 -8.94 -50.81
C ILE A 10 -28.85 -9.39 -50.17
N VAL A 11 -27.84 -8.51 -50.18
CA VAL A 11 -26.60 -8.72 -49.44
C VAL A 11 -26.87 -8.31 -48.00
N ALA A 12 -27.03 -9.31 -47.12
CA ALA A 12 -27.01 -9.08 -45.68
C ALA A 12 -25.55 -8.86 -45.25
N ALA A 13 -25.19 -7.61 -44.95
CA ALA A 13 -23.92 -7.29 -44.30
C ALA A 13 -24.00 -7.72 -42.83
N ALA A 14 -23.53 -8.93 -42.52
CA ALA A 14 -23.24 -9.31 -41.14
C ALA A 14 -21.92 -8.64 -40.73
N ALA A 15 -22.02 -7.48 -40.08
CA ALA A 15 -20.90 -6.91 -39.35
C ALA A 15 -20.60 -7.84 -38.16
N MET A 16 -19.57 -8.68 -38.29
CA MET A 16 -18.94 -9.30 -37.12
C MET A 16 -18.27 -8.18 -36.33
N LEU A 17 -19.01 -7.58 -35.40
CA LEU A 17 -18.41 -6.89 -34.26
C LEU A 17 -17.75 -7.99 -33.41
N GLY A 18 -16.47 -8.25 -33.71
CA GLY A 18 -15.60 -8.92 -32.77
C GLY A 18 -15.51 -8.05 -31.53
N LEU A 19 -16.35 -8.34 -30.53
CA LEU A 19 -16.06 -7.95 -29.16
C LEU A 19 -14.83 -8.75 -28.76
N ASN A 20 -13.65 -8.20 -29.04
CA ASN A 20 -12.48 -8.55 -28.27
C ASN A 20 -12.76 -8.05 -26.85
N SER A 21 -13.34 -8.90 -26.02
CA SER A 21 -13.22 -8.73 -24.58
C SER A 21 -11.74 -8.89 -24.25
N ALA A 22 -11.03 -7.77 -24.24
CA ALA A 22 -9.71 -7.70 -23.62
C ALA A 22 -9.90 -8.16 -22.18
N ALA A 23 -9.21 -9.24 -21.81
CA ALA A 23 -9.15 -9.67 -20.43
C ALA A 23 -8.53 -8.53 -19.60
N SER A 24 -9.20 -8.11 -18.52
CA SER A 24 -8.62 -7.25 -17.50
C SER A 24 -7.40 -7.96 -16.91
N ALA A 25 -6.22 -7.54 -17.33
CA ALA A 25 -4.97 -8.29 -17.18
C ALA A 25 -3.98 -7.56 -16.27
N ASN A 26 -4.32 -7.41 -14.98
CA ASN A 26 -3.41 -7.63 -13.85
C ASN A 26 -4.08 -7.23 -12.53
N GLN A 27 -3.94 -8.05 -11.50
CA GLN A 27 -4.30 -7.64 -10.14
C GLN A 27 -3.20 -6.76 -9.55
N PRO A 28 -3.52 -5.79 -8.68
CA PRO A 28 -2.50 -5.02 -7.98
C PRO A 28 -1.51 -5.92 -7.24
N THR A 29 -0.22 -5.61 -7.40
CA THR A 29 0.87 -6.36 -6.75
C THR A 29 0.97 -5.98 -5.27
N LEU A 30 0.95 -6.94 -4.34
CA LEU A 30 1.00 -6.66 -2.90
C LEU A 30 2.24 -5.85 -2.45
N GLY A 31 3.37 -6.00 -3.15
CA GLY A 31 4.63 -5.32 -2.87
C GLY A 31 5.71 -6.20 -2.21
N GLY A 32 5.36 -7.42 -1.81
CA GLY A 32 6.25 -8.42 -1.21
C GLY A 32 5.51 -9.42 -0.31
N PRO A 33 6.24 -10.19 0.52
CA PRO A 33 5.64 -11.07 1.54
C PRO A 33 4.77 -10.30 2.52
N MET A 34 3.73 -10.95 3.05
CA MET A 34 2.83 -10.34 4.02
C MET A 34 3.53 -10.01 5.34
N VAL A 35 3.23 -8.82 5.88
CA VAL A 35 3.48 -8.48 7.28
C VAL A 35 2.16 -8.67 8.03
N HIS A 36 2.07 -9.72 8.83
CA HIS A 36 0.91 -10.01 9.64
C HIS A 36 0.71 -8.94 10.73
N LEU A 37 -0.53 -8.47 10.84
CA LEU A 37 -1.09 -7.70 11.95
C LEU A 37 -2.08 -8.63 12.67
N GLU A 38 -1.57 -9.37 13.65
CA GLU A 38 -2.29 -10.45 14.31
C GLU A 38 -2.99 -9.93 15.56
N VAL A 39 -4.33 -9.90 15.53
CA VAL A 39 -5.15 -9.42 16.64
C VAL A 39 -5.52 -10.58 17.56
N GLY A 40 -5.02 -10.54 18.79
CA GLY A 40 -5.35 -11.48 19.86
C GLY A 40 -6.35 -10.89 20.86
N PHE A 41 -7.03 -11.78 21.59
CA PHE A 41 -7.90 -11.43 22.70
C PHE A 41 -7.75 -12.46 23.82
N ASP A 42 -7.49 -12.03 25.05
CA ASP A 42 -7.27 -12.91 26.21
C ASP A 42 -8.52 -13.13 27.09
N GLY A 43 -9.68 -12.57 26.66
CA GLY A 43 -10.91 -12.54 27.45
C GLY A 43 -11.16 -11.21 28.14
N SER A 44 -10.15 -10.33 28.23
CA SER A 44 -10.24 -9.00 28.84
C SER A 44 -9.70 -7.88 27.95
N THR A 45 -8.61 -8.13 27.23
CA THR A 45 -7.86 -7.10 26.50
C THR A 45 -7.50 -7.59 25.10
N LEU A 46 -7.68 -6.71 24.12
CA LEU A 46 -7.17 -6.90 22.77
C LEU A 46 -5.67 -6.63 22.74
N SER A 47 -4.95 -7.41 21.95
CA SER A 47 -3.54 -7.20 21.63
C SER A 47 -3.33 -7.26 20.13
N VAL A 48 -2.33 -6.56 19.61
CA VAL A 48 -1.94 -6.66 18.20
C VAL A 48 -0.44 -6.93 18.09
N HIS A 49 -0.09 -7.99 17.37
CA HIS A 49 1.30 -8.33 17.07
C HIS A 49 1.59 -8.00 15.60
N LYS A 50 2.58 -7.13 15.38
CA LYS A 50 3.10 -6.80 14.06
C LYS A 50 4.35 -7.65 13.80
N SER A 51 4.27 -8.58 12.86
CA SER A 51 5.35 -9.56 12.58
C SER A 51 6.68 -8.96 12.09
N SER A 52 6.70 -7.69 11.67
CA SER A 52 7.92 -6.97 11.30
C SER A 52 7.82 -5.49 11.68
N ALA A 53 8.87 -4.95 12.28
CA ALA A 53 8.98 -3.52 12.59
C ALA A 53 9.43 -2.66 11.39
N ALA A 54 9.91 -3.29 10.30
CA ALA A 54 10.44 -2.57 9.15
C ALA A 54 9.34 -1.78 8.41
N ALA A 55 9.69 -0.57 7.97
CA ALA A 55 8.84 0.21 7.09
C ALA A 55 8.69 -0.50 5.73
N LEU A 56 7.49 -0.49 5.17
CA LEU A 56 7.20 -1.08 3.87
C LEU A 56 7.33 -0.06 2.75
N VAL A 57 7.60 -0.53 1.52
CA VAL A 57 7.78 0.37 0.38
C VAL A 57 6.47 0.52 -0.40
N LEU A 58 5.93 1.73 -0.46
CA LEU A 58 4.93 2.15 -1.45
C LEU A 58 5.63 2.26 -2.80
N ARG A 59 5.31 1.38 -3.74
CA ARG A 59 6.02 1.28 -5.04
C ARG A 59 5.18 1.86 -6.16
N ALA A 60 5.83 2.60 -7.06
CA ALA A 60 5.23 2.94 -8.35
C ALA A 60 5.29 1.72 -9.27
N TYR A 61 4.28 1.57 -10.13
CA TYR A 61 4.23 0.56 -11.17
C TYR A 61 4.00 1.22 -12.54
N PRO A 62 5.03 1.86 -13.14
CA PRO A 62 4.88 2.62 -14.36
C PRO A 62 4.35 1.77 -15.52
N GLY A 63 3.40 2.33 -16.28
CA GLY A 63 2.80 1.65 -17.43
C GLY A 63 1.79 0.55 -17.06
N VAL A 64 1.57 0.27 -15.78
CA VAL A 64 0.49 -0.60 -15.33
C VAL A 64 -0.79 0.23 -15.18
N GLN A 65 -1.90 -0.34 -15.62
CA GLN A 65 -3.25 0.21 -15.45
C GLN A 65 -4.18 -0.89 -14.98
N TYR A 66 -5.00 -0.56 -14.00
CA TYR A 66 -6.02 -1.43 -13.44
C TYR A 66 -7.40 -0.98 -13.89
N ASP A 67 -8.29 -1.95 -14.10
CA ASP A 67 -9.71 -1.69 -14.30
C ASP A 67 -10.42 -1.43 -12.97
N PRO A 68 -11.58 -0.75 -12.99
CA PRO A 68 -12.40 -0.57 -11.79
C PRO A 68 -12.74 -1.89 -11.10
N PRO A 69 -12.77 -1.91 -9.75
CA PRO A 69 -12.55 -0.77 -8.84
C PRO A 69 -11.08 -0.54 -8.43
N ALA A 70 -10.13 -1.27 -8.99
CA ALA A 70 -8.71 -1.17 -8.60
C ALA A 70 -7.98 0.02 -9.28
N ASP A 71 -8.66 0.72 -10.17
CA ASP A 71 -8.17 1.90 -10.88
C ASP A 71 -7.80 3.07 -9.94
N VAL A 72 -8.32 3.07 -8.71
CA VAL A 72 -7.90 4.00 -7.65
C VAL A 72 -6.40 3.95 -7.30
N LEU A 73 -5.72 2.87 -7.70
CA LEU A 73 -4.27 2.71 -7.51
C LEU A 73 -3.44 3.16 -8.73
N ASN A 74 -4.08 3.47 -9.86
CA ASN A 74 -3.38 3.93 -11.06
C ASN A 74 -2.65 5.24 -10.78
N GLU A 75 -1.44 5.38 -11.33
CA GLU A 75 -0.60 6.57 -11.19
C GLU A 75 -0.23 6.91 -9.73
N THR A 76 -0.32 5.94 -8.82
CA THR A 76 0.11 6.06 -7.43
C THR A 76 1.29 5.15 -7.11
N MET A 77 1.98 5.46 -6.01
CA MET A 77 2.84 4.52 -5.31
C MET A 77 2.01 3.80 -4.26
N TYR A 78 1.97 2.47 -4.29
CA TYR A 78 1.10 1.71 -3.38
C TYR A 78 1.74 0.45 -2.79
N ASN A 79 1.15 -0.02 -1.70
CA ASN A 79 1.53 -1.24 -0.98
C ASN A 79 0.29 -1.89 -0.35
N GLY A 80 0.26 -3.23 -0.33
CA GLY A 80 -0.81 -3.99 0.31
C GLY A 80 -0.29 -5.08 1.25
N GLN A 81 0.98 -5.08 1.66
CA GLN A 81 1.57 -6.22 2.39
C GLN A 81 1.09 -6.34 3.84
N TYR A 82 0.60 -5.26 4.47
CA TYR A 82 0.01 -5.37 5.82
C TYR A 82 -1.29 -6.17 5.74
N GLY A 83 -1.28 -7.34 6.38
CA GLY A 83 -2.42 -8.26 6.42
C GLY A 83 -3.01 -8.32 7.82
N TRP A 84 -4.23 -7.81 7.98
CA TRP A 84 -5.02 -7.91 9.21
C TRP A 84 -5.59 -9.30 9.36
N MET A 85 -5.39 -9.93 10.52
CA MET A 85 -5.99 -11.23 10.83
C MET A 85 -6.12 -11.44 12.33
N ILE A 86 -7.03 -12.32 12.76
CA ILE A 86 -7.04 -12.76 14.16
C ILE A 86 -5.89 -13.73 14.43
N MET A 87 -5.33 -13.66 15.64
CA MET A 87 -4.34 -14.60 16.13
C MET A 87 -5.03 -15.87 16.64
N GLY A 88 -4.84 -16.99 15.95
CA GLY A 88 -5.42 -18.27 16.35
C GLY A 88 -6.94 -18.26 16.31
N THR A 89 -7.58 -18.74 17.38
CA THR A 89 -9.04 -18.77 17.52
C THR A 89 -9.44 -18.11 18.83
N TRP A 90 -10.31 -17.11 18.76
CA TRP A 90 -10.98 -16.53 19.91
C TRP A 90 -12.39 -16.09 19.50
N THR A 91 -13.27 -15.91 20.49
CA THR A 91 -14.65 -15.47 20.27
C THR A 91 -14.81 -14.08 20.86
N ALA A 92 -15.38 -13.17 20.07
CA ALA A 92 -15.71 -11.84 20.55
C ALA A 92 -16.73 -11.93 21.71
N PRO A 93 -16.75 -10.97 22.64
CA PRO A 93 -17.82 -10.86 23.63
C PRO A 93 -19.20 -10.89 22.98
N GLU A 94 -20.21 -11.41 23.68
CA GLU A 94 -21.56 -11.51 23.14
C GLU A 94 -22.10 -10.13 22.73
N GLY A 95 -22.60 -10.02 21.50
CA GLY A 95 -23.12 -8.77 20.93
C GLY A 95 -22.05 -7.77 20.49
N ALA A 96 -20.76 -8.05 20.72
CA ALA A 96 -19.68 -7.15 20.31
C ALA A 96 -19.44 -7.22 18.79
N SER A 97 -19.18 -6.04 18.22
CA SER A 97 -18.57 -5.89 16.90
C SER A 97 -17.10 -5.51 17.07
N LEU A 98 -16.24 -6.06 16.21
CA LEU A 98 -14.83 -5.72 16.17
C LEU A 98 -14.60 -4.57 15.20
N TRP A 99 -13.88 -3.54 15.64
CA TRP A 99 -13.66 -2.32 14.87
C TRP A 99 -12.16 -2.05 14.71
N ILE A 100 -11.80 -1.53 13.55
CA ILE A 100 -10.50 -0.89 13.31
C ILE A 100 -10.77 0.59 13.06
N GLU A 101 -10.05 1.46 13.75
CA GLU A 101 -10.18 2.91 13.64
C GLU A 101 -8.81 3.54 13.39
N SER A 102 -8.73 4.40 12.39
CA SER A 102 -7.58 5.28 12.17
C SER A 102 -7.60 6.42 13.18
N LEU A 103 -6.56 6.50 14.00
CA LEU A 103 -6.36 7.59 14.95
C LEU A 103 -5.73 8.82 14.26
N ASP A 104 -4.74 8.56 13.41
CA ASP A 104 -4.08 9.56 12.56
C ASP A 104 -3.33 8.87 11.42
N ALA A 105 -3.09 9.63 10.36
CA ALA A 105 -2.24 9.25 9.24
C ALA A 105 -1.49 10.47 8.72
N THR A 106 -0.29 10.23 8.18
CA THR A 106 0.46 11.26 7.44
C THR A 106 -0.40 11.80 6.29
N PRO A 107 -0.54 13.14 6.15
CA PRO A 107 -1.29 13.73 5.05
C PRO A 107 -0.83 13.22 3.68
N GLY A 108 -1.78 12.91 2.81
CA GLY A 108 -1.50 12.36 1.48
C GLY A 108 -1.34 10.84 1.42
N LEU A 109 -1.51 10.12 2.54
CA LEU A 109 -1.70 8.66 2.55
C LEU A 109 -3.17 8.33 2.36
N ASN A 110 -3.51 7.72 1.23
CA ASN A 110 -4.84 7.18 0.96
C ASN A 110 -4.91 5.71 1.36
N VAL A 111 -6.08 5.28 1.83
CA VAL A 111 -6.33 3.90 2.25
C VAL A 111 -7.61 3.38 1.62
N TYR A 112 -7.52 2.18 1.04
CA TYR A 112 -8.63 1.52 0.36
C TYR A 112 -8.85 0.11 0.92
N ALA A 113 -10.12 -0.29 0.95
CA ALA A 113 -10.56 -1.57 1.48
C ALA A 113 -9.97 -2.76 0.73
N ALA A 114 -9.80 -3.85 1.45
CA ALA A 114 -9.24 -5.08 0.91
C ALA A 114 -10.03 -5.59 -0.30
N ARG A 115 -9.31 -6.25 -1.21
CA ARG A 115 -9.89 -6.87 -2.41
C ARG A 115 -11.04 -7.84 -2.09
N MET A 116 -10.91 -8.58 -0.99
CA MET A 116 -11.89 -9.59 -0.55
C MET A 116 -12.97 -9.01 0.39
N SER A 117 -13.06 -7.68 0.52
CA SER A 117 -14.12 -7.01 1.28
C SER A 117 -15.43 -6.93 0.50
N ALA A 118 -16.52 -6.54 1.18
CA ALA A 118 -17.82 -6.32 0.53
C ALA A 118 -17.80 -5.16 -0.48
N THR A 119 -16.88 -4.21 -0.32
CA THR A 119 -16.69 -3.04 -1.19
C THR A 119 -15.21 -2.94 -1.57
N PRO A 120 -14.71 -3.81 -2.47
CA PRO A 120 -13.29 -3.87 -2.82
C PRO A 120 -12.77 -2.51 -3.28
N TYR A 121 -11.61 -2.10 -2.74
CA TYR A 121 -10.95 -0.82 -3.07
C TYR A 121 -11.78 0.44 -2.78
N ALA A 122 -12.89 0.33 -2.05
CA ALA A 122 -13.59 1.52 -1.57
C ALA A 122 -12.69 2.32 -0.61
N PRO A 123 -12.73 3.67 -0.65
CA PRO A 123 -11.97 4.49 0.28
C PRO A 123 -12.41 4.20 1.72
N ILE A 124 -11.46 4.21 2.65
CA ILE A 124 -11.69 4.02 4.08
C ILE A 124 -10.78 4.95 4.88
N PHE A 125 -11.03 5.08 6.18
CA PHE A 125 -10.14 5.73 7.14
C PHE A 125 -9.80 7.19 6.78
N GLY A 126 -10.82 8.00 6.47
CA GLY A 126 -10.65 9.42 6.13
C GLY A 126 -10.35 9.67 4.65
N THR A 127 -9.99 8.65 3.88
CA THR A 127 -9.83 8.78 2.43
C THR A 127 -11.18 9.18 1.82
N ALA A 128 -11.19 10.19 0.93
CA ALA A 128 -12.41 10.71 0.31
C ALA A 128 -13.55 11.02 1.31
N ASP A 129 -13.20 11.66 2.43
CA ASP A 129 -14.12 12.08 3.50
C ASP A 129 -14.88 10.92 4.19
N THR A 130 -14.38 9.69 4.07
CA THR A 130 -14.94 8.55 4.78
C THR A 130 -14.69 8.61 6.29
N GLY A 131 -15.49 7.89 7.07
CA GLY A 131 -15.31 7.81 8.51
C GLY A 131 -13.95 7.19 8.90
N PRO A 132 -13.49 7.43 10.14
CA PRO A 132 -12.20 6.94 10.62
C PRO A 132 -12.25 5.45 11.01
N ALA A 133 -13.43 4.82 11.10
CA ALA A 133 -13.57 3.46 11.61
C ALA A 133 -14.35 2.57 10.65
N ILE A 134 -13.96 1.30 10.60
CA ILE A 134 -14.66 0.24 9.87
C ILE A 134 -14.91 -0.94 10.80
N GLN A 135 -16.07 -1.58 10.64
CA GLN A 135 -16.32 -2.87 11.25
C GLN A 135 -15.50 -3.93 10.51
N TRP A 136 -14.79 -4.76 11.26
CA TRP A 136 -13.96 -5.82 10.72
C TRP A 136 -14.46 -7.18 11.21
N ASN A 137 -14.53 -8.14 10.31
CA ASN A 137 -15.07 -9.48 10.57
C ASN A 137 -14.02 -10.48 11.09
N GLY A 138 -12.79 -10.03 11.37
CA GLY A 138 -11.69 -10.87 11.82
C GLY A 138 -11.02 -11.71 10.71
N LEU A 139 -11.53 -11.67 9.48
CA LEU A 139 -10.94 -12.39 8.35
C LEU A 139 -9.71 -11.67 7.81
N MET A 140 -8.84 -12.44 7.15
CA MET A 140 -7.65 -11.93 6.48
C MET A 140 -8.01 -10.79 5.51
N ALA A 141 -7.46 -9.61 5.75
CA ALA A 141 -7.71 -8.42 4.94
C ALA A 141 -6.43 -7.63 4.68
N HIS A 142 -6.15 -7.36 3.41
CA HIS A 142 -5.07 -6.50 2.96
C HIS A 142 -5.64 -5.16 2.51
N ASN A 143 -5.55 -4.15 3.36
CA ASN A 143 -5.87 -2.79 2.93
C ASN A 143 -4.79 -2.30 1.96
N TRP A 144 -5.20 -1.47 1.01
CA TRP A 144 -4.29 -0.86 0.05
C TRP A 144 -3.96 0.55 0.50
N TYR A 145 -2.67 0.83 0.62
CA TYR A 145 -2.14 2.12 0.99
C TYR A 145 -1.54 2.74 -0.26
N SER A 146 -1.87 3.99 -0.56
CA SER A 146 -1.29 4.68 -1.72
C SER A 146 -0.99 6.15 -1.47
N THR A 147 -0.10 6.68 -2.28
CA THR A 147 0.21 8.12 -2.31
C THR A 147 0.77 8.51 -3.67
N THR A 148 0.71 9.80 -3.98
CA THR A 148 1.28 10.39 -5.21
C THR A 148 2.53 11.22 -4.94
N THR A 149 2.86 11.48 -3.67
CA THR A 149 4.02 12.26 -3.27
C THR A 149 5.08 11.35 -2.70
N GLN A 150 6.36 11.65 -2.90
CA GLN A 150 7.42 10.88 -2.26
C GLN A 150 7.56 11.28 -0.79
N GLY A 151 7.93 10.33 0.08
CA GLY A 151 8.24 10.60 1.48
C GLY A 151 8.11 9.39 2.39
N ARG A 152 8.06 9.70 3.69
CA ARG A 152 7.79 8.77 4.78
C ARG A 152 6.35 8.93 5.24
N TYR A 153 5.65 7.80 5.40
CA TYR A 153 4.24 7.78 5.73
C TYR A 153 4.01 6.89 6.94
N GLN A 154 3.08 7.30 7.79
CA GLN A 154 2.74 6.60 9.01
C GLN A 154 1.23 6.65 9.21
N ALA A 155 0.69 5.61 9.81
CA ALA A 155 -0.70 5.57 10.26
C ALA A 155 -0.79 4.82 11.59
N ARG A 156 -1.60 5.34 12.51
CA ARG A 156 -1.91 4.69 13.78
C ARG A 156 -3.33 4.18 13.77
N TYR A 157 -3.50 2.94 14.17
CA TYR A 157 -4.79 2.27 14.24
C TYR A 157 -5.09 1.81 15.66
N ARG A 158 -6.35 1.97 16.06
CA ARG A 158 -6.94 1.36 17.25
C ARG A 158 -7.85 0.21 16.86
N ILE A 159 -7.77 -0.88 17.61
CA ILE A 159 -8.64 -2.04 17.48
C ILE A 159 -9.42 -2.17 18.78
N TYR A 160 -10.75 -2.21 18.69
CA TYR A 160 -11.62 -2.23 19.86
C TYR A 160 -12.90 -3.03 19.60
N PHE A 161 -13.54 -3.47 20.68
CA PHE A 161 -14.92 -3.95 20.64
C PHE A 161 -15.88 -2.79 20.82
N GLY A 162 -16.95 -2.76 20.04
CA GLY A 162 -18.00 -1.76 20.13
C GLY A 162 -19.35 -2.32 19.74
N ASP A 163 -20.37 -1.46 19.76
CA ASP A 163 -21.68 -1.80 19.23
C ASP A 163 -21.70 -1.83 17.69
N GLY A 164 -22.85 -2.17 17.11
CA GLY A 164 -23.02 -2.22 15.64
C GLY A 164 -22.84 -0.86 14.92
N PRO A 165 -23.19 0.28 15.55
CA PRO A 165 -22.83 1.61 15.05
C PRO A 165 -21.37 2.05 15.25
N GLY A 166 -20.60 1.38 16.10
CA GLY A 166 -19.16 1.65 16.31
C GLY A 166 -18.81 2.44 17.58
N LEU A 167 -19.76 2.61 18.50
CA LEU A 167 -19.48 3.14 19.83
C LEU A 167 -18.59 2.17 20.62
N PRO A 168 -17.39 2.59 21.05
CA PRO A 168 -16.47 1.70 21.76
C PRO A 168 -17.04 1.23 23.10
N TRP A 169 -16.86 -0.05 23.40
CA TRP A 169 -17.09 -0.62 24.73
C TRP A 169 -15.84 -0.43 25.58
N THR A 170 -16.01 0.00 26.82
CA THR A 170 -14.90 0.31 27.74
C THR A 170 -14.51 -0.86 28.65
N ASP A 171 -15.33 -1.91 28.68
CA ASP A 171 -15.11 -3.09 29.53
C ASP A 171 -13.98 -3.99 29.03
N PHE A 172 -13.53 -3.77 27.79
CA PHE A 172 -12.44 -4.51 27.15
C PHE A 172 -11.32 -3.56 26.76
N GLY A 173 -10.07 -3.96 27.01
CA GLY A 173 -8.91 -3.19 26.58
C GLY A 173 -8.81 -3.15 25.05
N ALA A 174 -8.47 -1.99 24.49
CA ALA A 174 -8.20 -1.79 23.08
C ALA A 174 -6.72 -2.06 22.75
N ALA A 175 -6.44 -2.40 21.50
CA ALA A 175 -5.08 -2.52 20.98
C ALA A 175 -4.74 -1.36 20.05
N GLU A 176 -3.47 -0.96 19.98
CA GLU A 176 -3.00 0.03 19.02
C GLU A 176 -1.80 -0.49 18.24
N VAL A 177 -1.74 -0.13 16.95
CA VAL A 177 -0.59 -0.43 16.09
C VAL A 177 -0.24 0.76 15.22
N ARG A 178 1.07 0.97 15.05
CA ARG A 178 1.63 1.91 14.08
C ARG A 178 2.15 1.16 12.86
N LEU A 179 1.74 1.62 11.69
CA LEU A 179 2.22 1.17 10.40
C LEU A 179 3.09 2.26 9.78
N ASP A 180 4.18 1.85 9.14
CA ASP A 180 5.18 2.75 8.56
C ASP A 180 5.46 2.36 7.11
N TRP A 181 5.62 3.36 6.25
CA TRP A 181 6.00 3.22 4.85
C TRP A 181 7.01 4.26 4.37
N THR A 182 7.70 3.92 3.28
CA THR A 182 8.51 4.83 2.45
C THR A 182 8.11 4.68 0.98
N THR A 183 8.25 5.71 0.14
CA THR A 183 7.87 5.64 -1.29
C THR A 183 9.01 5.28 -2.24
N GLY A 184 10.19 4.98 -1.71
CA GLY A 184 11.36 4.58 -2.47
C GLY A 184 12.12 3.48 -1.75
N LEU A 185 12.99 2.81 -2.50
CA LEU A 185 14.21 2.23 -1.92
C LEU A 185 14.89 3.31 -1.06
N PRO A 186 15.66 2.95 -0.02
CA PRO A 186 16.44 3.93 0.74
C PRO A 186 17.07 4.88 -0.25
N CYS A 187 16.65 6.14 -0.19
CA CYS A 187 17.13 7.13 -1.12
C CYS A 187 18.61 7.25 -0.79
N ALA A 188 19.48 6.80 -1.70
CA ALA A 188 20.91 6.80 -1.42
C ALA A 188 21.44 8.21 -1.12
N ALA A 189 20.68 9.25 -1.51
CA ALA A 189 20.90 10.64 -1.15
C ALA A 189 20.41 11.04 0.27
N ASP A 190 19.44 10.33 0.85
CA ASP A 190 19.03 10.38 2.28
C ASP A 190 19.86 9.34 3.05
N PHE A 191 21.17 9.60 3.12
CA PHE A 191 22.16 8.68 3.68
C PHE A 191 22.03 8.56 5.21
N ASP A 192 21.60 9.63 5.88
CA ASP A 192 21.36 9.62 7.33
C ASP A 192 19.99 9.06 7.72
N GLY A 193 19.09 8.90 6.74
CA GLY A 193 17.77 8.34 6.92
C GLY A 193 16.80 9.29 7.64
N SER A 194 17.08 10.59 7.65
CA SER A 194 16.22 11.64 8.19
C SER A 194 14.92 11.80 7.40
N GLY A 195 14.92 11.44 6.12
CA GLY A 195 13.78 11.61 5.22
C GLY A 195 13.80 12.89 4.39
N ASP A 196 14.84 13.71 4.53
CA ASP A 196 15.12 14.88 3.70
C ASP A 196 16.51 14.73 3.08
N ILE A 197 16.73 15.25 1.86
CA ILE A 197 18.09 15.36 1.30
C ILE A 197 18.68 16.68 1.78
N ALA A 198 19.60 16.60 2.73
CA ALA A 198 20.22 17.74 3.39
C ALA A 198 21.75 17.63 3.38
N VAL A 199 22.41 18.69 3.85
CA VAL A 199 23.86 18.67 4.05
C VAL A 199 24.27 17.60 5.09
N GLY A 200 23.35 17.20 5.98
CA GLY A 200 23.55 16.10 6.93
C GLY A 200 23.95 14.79 6.26
N ASP A 201 23.32 14.45 5.13
CA ASP A 201 23.62 13.24 4.37
C ASP A 201 25.04 13.20 3.83
N ILE A 202 25.60 14.36 3.46
CA ILE A 202 26.98 14.47 3.00
C ILE A 202 27.94 14.08 4.13
N PHE A 203 27.70 14.57 5.34
CA PHE A 203 28.54 14.22 6.49
C PHE A 203 28.37 12.76 6.87
N ALA A 204 27.15 12.25 6.91
CA ALA A 204 26.89 10.83 7.21
C ALA A 204 27.54 9.90 6.17
N PHE A 205 27.48 10.24 4.88
CA PHE A 205 28.17 9.50 3.82
C PHE A 205 29.68 9.54 3.99
N LEU A 206 30.29 10.71 4.21
CA LEU A 206 31.74 10.83 4.38
C LEU A 206 32.23 10.07 5.62
N GLU A 207 31.50 10.12 6.73
CA GLU A 207 31.81 9.34 7.93
C GLU A 207 31.83 7.83 7.65
N ALA A 208 30.80 7.32 6.96
CA ALA A 208 30.73 5.92 6.55
C ALA A 208 31.84 5.54 5.55
N TRP A 209 32.13 6.43 4.60
CA TRP A 209 33.18 6.26 3.60
C TRP A 209 34.55 6.12 4.26
N PHE A 210 34.91 7.05 5.16
CA PHE A 210 36.18 7.00 5.93
C PHE A 210 36.25 5.80 6.89
N ALA A 211 35.12 5.31 7.39
CA ALA A 211 35.05 4.13 8.25
C ALA A 211 35.18 2.79 7.49
N GLY A 212 35.16 2.81 6.14
CA GLY A 212 35.15 1.59 5.34
C GLY A 212 33.81 0.84 5.39
N ASP A 213 32.71 1.53 5.72
CA ASP A 213 31.38 0.93 5.76
C ASP A 213 30.92 0.60 4.33
N SER A 214 30.49 -0.64 4.12
CA SER A 214 29.98 -1.13 2.83
C SER A 214 28.75 -0.38 2.31
N ARG A 215 28.05 0.39 3.15
CA ARG A 215 26.95 1.28 2.71
C ARG A 215 27.43 2.44 1.84
N ALA A 216 28.72 2.78 1.88
CA ALA A 216 29.30 3.85 1.08
C ALA A 216 29.85 3.36 -0.27
N ASP A 217 29.87 2.05 -0.56
CA ASP A 217 30.19 1.50 -1.89
C ASP A 217 28.97 1.64 -2.80
N LEU A 218 29.00 2.69 -3.63
CA LEU A 218 27.92 3.05 -4.56
C LEU A 218 28.32 2.86 -6.02
N SER A 219 29.62 2.77 -6.30
CA SER A 219 30.20 2.55 -7.62
C SER A 219 30.11 1.08 -8.05
N GLY A 220 29.90 0.16 -7.10
CA GLY A 220 29.87 -1.29 -7.33
C GLY A 220 31.25 -1.89 -7.54
N SER A 221 32.32 -1.11 -7.32
CA SER A 221 33.69 -1.60 -7.24
C SER A 221 33.99 -2.00 -5.80
N PRO A 222 34.67 -3.13 -5.53
CA PRO A 222 34.86 -3.58 -4.16
C PRO A 222 35.52 -2.54 -3.25
N GLY A 223 34.75 -2.05 -2.27
CA GLY A 223 35.21 -1.15 -1.22
C GLY A 223 34.98 0.32 -1.53
N ASN A 224 35.36 1.17 -0.57
CA ASN A 224 35.07 2.61 -0.62
C ASN A 224 36.17 3.34 -1.40
N ASP A 225 35.90 3.71 -2.64
CA ASP A 225 36.78 4.45 -3.53
C ASP A 225 36.26 5.87 -3.83
N VAL A 226 37.04 6.64 -4.60
CA VAL A 226 36.67 8.02 -4.92
C VAL A 226 35.48 8.10 -5.89
N ALA A 227 35.24 7.06 -6.70
CA ALA A 227 34.08 7.02 -7.58
C ALA A 227 32.76 6.99 -6.79
N ASP A 228 32.76 6.35 -5.61
CA ASP A 228 31.61 6.38 -4.70
C ASP A 228 31.20 7.79 -4.28
N ILE A 229 32.18 8.67 -4.05
CA ILE A 229 31.92 10.07 -3.68
C ILE A 229 31.18 10.79 -4.81
N PHE A 230 31.64 10.63 -6.06
CA PHE A 230 30.99 11.26 -7.21
C PHE A 230 29.63 10.64 -7.52
N GLN A 231 29.47 9.34 -7.27
CA GLN A 231 28.20 8.66 -7.38
C GLN A 231 27.22 9.19 -6.33
N PHE A 232 27.64 9.31 -5.07
CA PHE A 232 26.84 9.89 -4.00
C PHE A 232 26.43 11.33 -4.30
N LEU A 233 27.36 12.18 -4.73
CA LEU A 233 27.04 13.57 -5.06
C LEU A 233 26.07 13.67 -6.23
N THR A 234 26.16 12.77 -7.21
CA THR A 234 25.21 12.70 -8.33
C THR A 234 23.81 12.35 -7.83
N LEU A 235 23.69 11.43 -6.88
CA LEU A 235 22.42 11.09 -6.22
C LEU A 235 21.90 12.26 -5.38
N TRP A 236 22.77 12.90 -4.59
CA TRP A 236 22.43 14.04 -3.72
C TRP A 236 21.93 15.26 -4.50
N PHE A 237 22.61 15.63 -5.59
CA PHE A 237 22.14 16.69 -6.48
C PHE A 237 20.93 16.27 -7.34
N GLY A 238 20.77 14.97 -7.59
CA GLY A 238 19.70 14.40 -8.42
C GLY A 238 18.37 14.20 -7.70
N GLY A 239 18.37 14.12 -6.37
CA GLY A 239 17.18 13.83 -5.58
C GLY A 239 16.86 12.34 -5.45
N CYS A 240 15.72 12.02 -4.84
CA CYS A 240 15.19 10.65 -4.82
C CYS A 240 14.36 10.41 -6.10
N ALA A 241 14.84 9.54 -6.99
CA ALA A 241 14.12 9.14 -8.20
C ALA A 241 13.45 7.77 -8.04
#